data_AF-A0A2N3A316-F1
#
_entry.id   AF-A0A2N3A316-F1
#
_cell.length_a   1.000
_cell.length_b   1.000
_cell.length_c   1.000
_cell.angle_alpha   90.00
_cell.angle_beta   90.00
_cell.angle_gamma   90.00
#
_symmetry.space_group_name_H-M   'P 1'
#
loop_
_entity.id
_entity.type
_entity.pdbx_description
1 polymer ?
#
loop_
_entity_poly.entity_id
_entity_poly.type
_entity_poly.pdbx_seq_one_letter_code
_entity_poly.pdbx_strand_id
1 'polypeptide(L)'
;MRTYKLHNNRVEIVNNNGSVFTIYFNENSGKVYFRYKIGTVSQIKHPGIFIGVDANGIGYFLHNHYHYGKAHITTEKEFAQGMPLYIYNEKCSNTPLRVIEIGLNEMLRGESYKPVTYNCQTYTNTACHNTRKSEDADKWIGRVLVGSLLFLGLTAVFGGRR
;
A
#
# COMPACT_ATOMS: atom_id res chain seq x y z
N MET A 1 4.79 -16.49 3.73
CA MET A 1 5.77 -16.22 4.81
C MET A 1 5.26 -16.83 6.08
N ARG A 2 6.14 -17.50 6.84
CA ARG A 2 5.85 -18.07 8.16
C ARG A 2 6.16 -17.09 9.28
N THR A 3 7.34 -16.48 9.25
CA THR A 3 7.80 -15.48 10.23
C THR A 3 8.93 -14.64 9.62
N TYR A 4 9.43 -13.64 10.36
CA TYR A 4 10.63 -12.89 10.00
C TYR A 4 11.51 -12.61 11.23
N LYS A 5 12.79 -12.33 11.00
CA LYS A 5 13.70 -11.73 11.99
C LYS A 5 14.18 -10.39 11.45
N LEU A 6 13.95 -9.34 12.22
CA LEU A 6 14.33 -7.98 11.86
C LEU A 6 15.61 -7.58 12.58
N HIS A 7 16.57 -7.08 11.82
CA HIS A 7 17.84 -6.56 12.30
C HIS A 7 18.00 -5.10 11.90
N ASN A 8 18.98 -4.40 12.44
CA ASN A 8 19.21 -2.99 12.10
C ASN A 8 19.64 -2.76 10.65
N ASN A 9 20.16 -3.79 9.97
CA ASN A 9 20.71 -3.68 8.61
C ASN A 9 20.10 -4.66 7.60
N ARG A 10 19.15 -5.50 8.02
CA ARG A 10 18.50 -6.50 7.15
C ARG A 10 17.22 -7.04 7.77
N VAL A 11 16.44 -7.73 6.95
CA VAL A 11 15.40 -8.64 7.40
C VAL A 11 15.63 -10.04 6.82
N GLU A 12 15.43 -11.05 7.66
CA GLU A 12 15.42 -12.46 7.28
C GLU A 12 13.97 -12.95 7.24
N ILE A 13 13.47 -13.28 6.06
CA ILE A 13 12.14 -13.79 5.81
C ILE A 13 12.17 -15.31 5.84
N VAL A 14 11.42 -15.93 6.74
CA VAL A 14 11.30 -17.39 6.84
C VAL A 14 10.06 -17.83 6.08
N ASN A 15 10.25 -18.59 5.01
CA ASN A 15 9.17 -19.11 4.18
C ASN A 15 8.49 -20.32 4.82
N ASN A 16 7.35 -20.72 4.26
CA ASN A 16 6.57 -21.85 4.78
C ASN A 16 7.30 -23.19 4.66
N ASN A 17 8.18 -23.32 3.65
CA ASN A 17 9.05 -24.48 3.46
C ASN A 17 10.33 -24.44 4.33
N GLY A 18 10.47 -23.45 5.22
CA GLY A 18 11.64 -23.28 6.09
C GLY A 18 12.83 -22.58 5.44
N SER A 19 12.80 -22.32 4.12
CA SER A 19 13.86 -21.52 3.46
C SER A 19 13.90 -20.10 4.01
N VAL A 20 15.11 -19.53 4.08
CA VAL A 20 15.35 -18.17 4.55
C VAL A 20 15.77 -17.31 3.37
N PHE A 21 15.09 -16.18 3.21
CA PHE A 21 15.37 -15.17 2.20
C PHE A 21 15.77 -13.86 2.90
N THR A 22 16.90 -13.28 2.53
CA THR A 22 17.47 -12.11 3.21
C THR A 22 17.40 -10.87 2.34
N ILE A 23 16.93 -9.77 2.91
CA ILE A 23 16.90 -8.45 2.27
C ILE A 23 17.73 -7.49 3.12
N TYR A 24 18.77 -6.90 2.53
CA TYR A 24 19.67 -5.94 3.15
C TYR A 24 19.14 -4.52 2.99
N PHE A 25 19.24 -3.74 4.05
CA PHE A 25 18.77 -2.36 4.05
C PHE A 25 19.78 -1.41 3.40
N ASN A 26 19.25 -0.36 2.79
CA ASN A 26 20.01 0.74 2.22
C ASN A 26 19.33 2.08 2.54
N GLU A 27 19.81 3.18 1.97
CA GLU A 27 19.30 4.54 2.20
C GLU A 27 17.85 4.75 1.76
N ASN A 28 17.28 3.82 0.99
CA ASN A 28 15.90 3.86 0.50
C ASN A 28 14.95 2.97 1.31
N SER A 29 15.47 2.09 2.16
CA SER A 29 14.69 1.23 3.03
C SER A 29 13.71 2.03 3.88
N GLY A 30 12.47 1.55 3.97
CA GLY A 30 11.38 2.18 4.72
C GLY A 30 10.71 3.37 4.03
N LYS A 31 11.19 3.82 2.86
CA LYS A 31 10.50 4.86 2.07
C LYS A 31 9.30 4.28 1.34
N VAL A 32 8.25 5.10 1.22
CA VAL A 32 7.06 4.76 0.42
C VAL A 32 7.24 5.28 -0.99
N TYR A 33 7.23 4.36 -1.95
CA TYR A 33 7.18 4.67 -3.38
C TYR A 33 5.79 4.43 -3.93
N PHE A 34 5.51 4.97 -5.11
CA PHE A 34 4.36 4.62 -5.91
C PHE A 34 4.71 4.55 -7.38
N ARG A 35 3.85 3.86 -8.10
CA ARG A 35 3.61 4.08 -9.52
C ARG A 35 2.14 4.45 -9.72
N TYR A 36 1.79 4.88 -10.92
CA TYR A 36 0.37 5.00 -11.30
C TYR A 36 -0.22 3.62 -11.62
N LYS A 37 -1.49 3.42 -11.28
CA LYS A 37 -2.23 2.21 -11.67
C LYS A 37 -2.39 2.16 -13.19
N ILE A 38 -2.20 0.97 -13.76
CA ILE A 38 -2.34 0.72 -15.20
C ILE A 38 -3.83 0.55 -15.51
N GLY A 39 -4.29 1.11 -16.63
CA GLY A 39 -5.67 0.94 -17.10
C GLY A 39 -6.71 1.76 -16.33
N THR A 40 -6.30 2.73 -15.52
CA THR A 40 -7.22 3.67 -14.83
C THR A 40 -7.14 5.06 -15.44
N VAL A 41 -8.31 5.69 -15.68
CA VAL A 41 -8.46 7.01 -16.32
C VAL A 41 -7.99 8.17 -15.40
N SER A 42 -7.65 7.89 -14.14
CA SER A 42 -7.13 8.90 -13.22
C SER A 42 -5.85 8.44 -12.53
N GLN A 43 -5.09 9.45 -12.08
CA GLN A 43 -3.79 9.44 -11.40
C GLN A 43 -3.78 8.69 -10.05
N ILE A 44 -4.43 7.53 -9.98
CA ILE A 44 -4.52 6.69 -8.79
C ILE A 44 -3.13 6.13 -8.53
N LYS A 45 -2.59 6.48 -7.37
CA LYS A 45 -1.29 6.00 -6.93
C LYS A 45 -1.43 4.58 -6.40
N HIS A 46 -0.46 3.74 -6.75
CA HIS A 46 -0.29 2.40 -6.22
C HIS A 46 0.94 2.37 -5.33
N PRO A 47 0.78 2.63 -4.02
CA PRO A 47 1.90 2.74 -3.10
C PRO A 47 2.47 1.38 -2.69
N GLY A 48 3.76 1.38 -2.34
CA GLY A 48 4.49 0.26 -1.74
C GLY A 48 5.67 0.76 -0.91
N ILE A 49 6.06 -0.01 0.10
CA ILE A 49 7.19 0.30 0.99
C ILE A 49 8.42 -0.41 0.42
N PHE A 50 9.47 0.34 0.11
CA PHE A 50 10.75 -0.27 -0.27
C PHE A 50 11.42 -0.85 0.96
N ILE A 51 11.81 -2.12 0.91
CA ILE A 51 12.42 -2.82 2.04
C ILE A 51 13.93 -2.71 1.98
N GLY A 52 14.51 -2.95 0.80
CA GLY A 52 15.95 -3.10 0.60
C GLY A 52 16.24 -3.97 -0.62
N VAL A 53 17.47 -4.50 -0.69
CA VAL A 53 17.96 -5.32 -1.80
C VAL A 53 18.47 -6.68 -1.34
N ASP A 54 18.40 -7.71 -2.19
CA ASP A 54 19.10 -8.97 -1.91
C ASP A 54 20.60 -8.90 -2.27
N ALA A 55 21.31 -10.03 -2.13
CA ALA A 55 22.73 -10.14 -2.44
C ALA A 55 23.07 -9.88 -3.93
N ASN A 56 22.09 -9.95 -4.83
CA ASN A 56 22.25 -9.67 -6.25
C ASN A 56 21.83 -8.22 -6.61
N GLY A 57 21.46 -7.41 -5.62
CA GLY A 57 21.00 -6.04 -5.83
C GLY A 57 19.54 -5.94 -6.28
N ILE A 58 18.75 -7.02 -6.23
CA ILE A 58 17.33 -6.96 -6.61
C ILE A 58 16.57 -6.26 -5.48
N GLY A 59 15.86 -5.17 -5.81
CA GLY A 59 15.01 -4.45 -4.87
C GLY A 59 13.72 -5.19 -4.52
N TYR A 60 13.24 -5.02 -3.29
CA TYR A 60 12.01 -5.66 -2.81
C TYR A 60 11.05 -4.64 -2.19
N PHE A 61 9.76 -4.82 -2.49
CA PHE A 61 8.67 -3.99 -2.02
C PHE A 61 7.67 -4.79 -1.20
N LEU A 62 7.18 -4.17 -0.13
CA LEU A 62 5.98 -4.58 0.58
C LEU A 62 4.79 -3.78 0.05
N HIS A 63 3.75 -4.46 -0.42
CA HIS A 63 2.51 -3.77 -0.77
C HIS A 63 1.28 -4.68 -0.69
N ASN A 64 0.11 -4.05 -0.60
CA ASN A 64 -1.18 -4.72 -0.62
C ASN A 64 -1.83 -4.58 -2.00
N HIS A 65 -2.32 -5.68 -2.55
CA HIS A 65 -2.81 -5.71 -3.92
C HIS A 65 -3.97 -6.70 -4.10
N TYR A 66 -5.01 -6.30 -4.82
CA TYR A 66 -6.23 -7.10 -5.01
C TYR A 66 -5.97 -8.47 -5.67
N HIS A 67 -5.10 -8.55 -6.69
CA HIS A 67 -4.71 -9.81 -7.33
C HIS A 67 -4.19 -10.88 -6.34
N TYR A 68 -3.48 -10.48 -5.28
CA TYR A 68 -2.95 -11.40 -4.27
C TYR A 68 -3.89 -11.54 -3.06
N GLY A 69 -4.93 -10.72 -2.99
CA GLY A 69 -5.92 -10.72 -1.92
C GLY A 69 -5.41 -10.27 -0.56
N LYS A 70 -4.14 -9.87 -0.41
CA LYS A 70 -3.52 -9.41 0.85
C LYS A 70 -2.17 -8.74 0.61
N ALA A 71 -1.59 -8.20 1.69
CA ALA A 71 -0.22 -7.71 1.70
C ALA A 71 0.78 -8.84 1.38
N HIS A 72 1.79 -8.53 0.57
CA HIS A 72 2.85 -9.47 0.18
C HIS A 72 4.16 -8.73 -0.16
N ILE A 73 5.24 -9.50 -0.29
CA ILE A 73 6.54 -9.04 -0.80
C ILE A 73 6.62 -9.36 -2.29
N THR A 74 7.12 -8.43 -3.08
CA THR A 74 7.38 -8.58 -4.51
C THR A 74 8.71 -7.94 -4.88
N THR A 75 9.28 -8.32 -6.01
CA THR A 75 10.48 -7.64 -6.55
C THR A 75 10.14 -6.25 -7.06
N GLU A 76 11.12 -5.37 -7.16
CA GLU A 76 10.97 -4.03 -7.74
C GLU A 76 10.44 -4.09 -9.17
N LYS A 77 10.94 -5.03 -9.98
CA LYS A 77 10.48 -5.22 -11.36
C LYS A 77 8.98 -5.54 -11.44
N GLU A 78 8.53 -6.46 -10.59
CA GLU A 78 7.12 -6.84 -10.49
C GLU A 78 6.25 -5.70 -9.93
N PHE A 79 6.75 -4.98 -8.91
CA PHE A 79 6.05 -3.82 -8.36
C PHE A 79 5.89 -2.73 -9.42
N ALA A 80 6.95 -2.40 -10.15
CA ALA A 80 6.98 -1.33 -11.15
C ALA A 80 6.16 -1.64 -12.40
N GLN A 81 6.11 -2.91 -12.84
CA GLN A 81 5.44 -3.33 -14.08
C GLN A 81 5.87 -2.50 -15.30
N GLY A 82 7.15 -2.13 -15.38
CA GLY A 82 7.70 -1.30 -16.46
C GLY A 82 7.38 0.20 -16.35
N MET A 83 6.70 0.64 -15.29
CA MET A 83 6.40 2.05 -15.04
C MET A 83 7.50 2.70 -14.19
N PRO A 84 7.72 4.02 -14.33
CA PRO A 84 8.59 4.76 -13.41
C PRO A 84 8.05 4.72 -11.98
N LEU A 85 8.98 4.61 -11.02
CA LEU A 85 8.70 4.71 -9.58
C LEU A 85 8.96 6.14 -9.09
N TYR A 86 8.08 6.62 -8.22
CA TYR A 86 8.15 7.94 -7.60
C TYR A 86 8.12 7.79 -6.09
N ILE A 87 8.85 8.64 -5.38
CA ILE A 87 8.82 8.68 -3.92
C ILE A 87 7.66 9.58 -3.47
N TYR A 88 6.93 9.20 -2.42
CA TYR A 88 6.04 10.15 -1.75
C TYR A 88 6.87 11.23 -1.06
N ASN A 89 6.63 12.50 -1.40
CA ASN A 89 7.26 13.64 -0.72
C ASN A 89 6.76 13.86 0.72
N GLU A 90 5.88 13.00 1.22
CA GLU A 90 5.41 13.04 2.59
C GLU A 90 6.40 12.35 3.53
N LYS A 91 6.68 12.99 4.67
CA LYS A 91 7.56 12.42 5.69
C LYS A 91 6.75 11.48 6.58
N CYS A 92 7.10 10.19 6.60
CA CYS A 92 6.55 9.25 7.57
C CYS A 92 6.79 9.73 9.01
N SER A 93 5.79 9.56 9.88
CA SER A 93 5.96 9.81 11.31
C SER A 93 6.75 8.69 11.99
N ASN A 94 6.71 7.48 11.43
CA ASN A 94 7.50 6.34 11.88
C ASN A 94 8.92 6.35 11.26
N THR A 95 9.90 5.83 12.00
CA THR A 95 11.27 5.63 11.47
C THR A 95 11.28 4.55 10.39
N PRO A 96 12.25 4.55 9.46
CA PRO A 96 12.34 3.54 8.40
C PRO A 96 12.23 2.09 8.88
N LEU A 97 12.95 1.74 9.96
CA LEU A 97 12.92 0.40 10.53
C LEU A 97 11.52 0.05 11.07
N ARG A 98 10.84 1.01 11.71
CA ARG A 98 9.48 0.83 12.23
C ARG A 98 8.46 0.70 11.10
N VAL A 99 8.62 1.44 9.99
CA VAL A 99 7.78 1.30 8.80
C VAL A 99 7.87 -0.13 8.23
N ILE A 100 9.09 -0.64 8.10
CA ILE A 100 9.32 -2.03 7.63
C ILE A 100 8.71 -3.04 8.59
N GLU A 101 8.94 -2.90 9.90
CA GLU A 101 8.39 -3.77 10.93
C GLU A 101 6.85 -3.83 10.88
N ILE A 102 6.18 -2.68 10.82
CA ILE A 102 4.72 -2.62 10.72
C ILE A 102 4.23 -3.26 9.43
N GLY A 103 4.87 -2.98 8.29
CA GLY A 103 4.51 -3.60 7.02
C GLY A 103 4.62 -5.14 7.06
N LEU A 104 5.71 -5.67 7.61
CA LEU A 104 5.89 -7.12 7.79
C LEU A 104 4.83 -7.72 8.73
N ASN A 105 4.48 -7.02 9.81
CA ASN A 105 3.43 -7.44 10.74
C ASN A 105 2.04 -7.44 10.09
N GLU A 106 1.69 -6.43 9.30
CA GLU A 106 0.46 -6.41 8.51
C GLU A 106 0.42 -7.59 7.51
N MET A 107 1.54 -7.89 6.86
CA MET A 107 1.66 -9.06 5.98
C MET A 107 1.48 -10.39 6.73
N LEU A 108 2.08 -10.54 7.92
CA LEU A 108 1.89 -11.73 8.76
C LEU A 108 0.45 -11.91 9.20
N ARG A 109 -0.23 -10.82 9.57
CA ARG A 109 -1.63 -10.86 9.95
C ARG A 109 -2.53 -11.36 8.82
N GLY A 110 -2.12 -11.08 7.58
CA GLY A 110 -2.76 -11.63 6.38
C GLY A 110 -4.19 -11.14 6.19
N GLU A 111 -4.51 -9.92 6.61
CA GLU A 111 -5.83 -9.34 6.41
C GLU A 111 -6.17 -9.26 4.91
N SER A 112 -7.38 -9.69 4.57
CA SER A 112 -7.84 -9.70 3.18
C SER A 112 -8.00 -8.29 2.62
N TYR A 113 -7.59 -8.11 1.36
CA TYR A 113 -7.74 -6.87 0.62
C TYR A 113 -9.21 -6.43 0.56
N LYS A 114 -9.45 -5.16 0.88
CA LYS A 114 -10.75 -4.50 0.78
C LYS A 114 -10.56 -3.17 0.06
N PRO A 115 -11.24 -2.91 -1.07
CA PRO A 115 -11.01 -1.70 -1.88
C PRO A 115 -11.10 -0.39 -1.10
N VAL A 116 -11.94 -0.34 -0.06
CA VAL A 116 -12.20 0.86 0.74
C VAL A 116 -11.40 0.87 2.04
N THR A 117 -11.44 -0.22 2.80
CA THR A 117 -10.97 -0.23 4.20
C THR A 117 -9.62 -0.92 4.42
N TYR A 118 -9.11 -1.66 3.43
CA TYR A 118 -7.83 -2.34 3.51
C TYR A 118 -7.20 -2.52 2.12
N ASN A 119 -6.79 -1.41 1.53
CA ASN A 119 -6.16 -1.33 0.21
C ASN A 119 -4.66 -1.00 0.32
N CYS A 120 -4.04 -0.67 -0.80
CA CYS A 120 -2.62 -0.26 -0.88
C CYS A 120 -2.31 0.99 -0.02
N GLN A 121 -3.16 2.02 -0.06
CA GLN A 121 -2.92 3.28 0.67
C GLN A 121 -3.13 3.11 2.16
N THR A 122 -4.21 2.45 2.57
CA THR A 122 -4.44 2.17 4.00
C THR A 122 -3.29 1.36 4.58
N TYR A 123 -2.75 0.40 3.81
CA TYR A 123 -1.61 -0.41 4.21
C TYR A 123 -0.35 0.43 4.42
N THR A 124 0.03 1.24 3.43
CA THR A 124 1.23 2.09 3.55
C THR A 124 1.08 3.18 4.61
N ASN A 125 -0.11 3.77 4.76
CA ASN A 125 -0.39 4.75 5.80
C ASN A 125 -0.40 4.14 7.21
N THR A 126 -0.81 2.88 7.34
CA THR A 126 -0.68 2.15 8.61
C THR A 126 0.79 2.02 9.00
N ALA A 127 1.66 1.68 8.05
CA ALA A 127 3.09 1.55 8.30
C ALA A 127 3.79 2.90 8.51
N CYS A 128 3.45 3.92 7.71
CA CYS A 128 4.11 5.22 7.68
C CYS A 128 3.63 6.17 8.79
N HIS A 129 2.33 6.11 9.11
CA HIS A 129 1.65 7.06 10.00
C HIS A 129 0.82 6.43 11.13
N ASN A 130 0.74 5.10 11.24
CA ASN A 130 -0.17 4.39 12.14
C ASN A 130 -1.66 4.74 11.89
N THR A 131 -2.02 5.10 10.66
CA THR A 131 -3.41 5.44 10.29
C THR A 131 -3.93 4.58 9.14
N ARG A 132 -5.15 4.05 9.26
CA ARG A 132 -5.83 3.29 8.21
C ARG A 132 -6.69 4.19 7.33
N LYS A 133 -6.05 5.10 6.59
CA LYS A 133 -6.73 6.06 5.71
C LYS A 133 -6.36 5.83 4.25
N SER A 134 -7.32 6.01 3.34
CA SER A 134 -7.08 6.03 1.88
C SER A 134 -7.67 7.30 1.31
N GLU A 135 -6.79 8.16 0.78
CA GLU A 135 -7.17 9.45 0.22
C GLU A 135 -8.06 9.29 -1.01
N ASP A 136 -7.87 8.21 -1.76
CA ASP A 136 -8.69 7.92 -2.93
C ASP A 136 -10.06 7.31 -2.57
N ALA A 137 -10.15 6.51 -1.50
CA ALA A 137 -11.42 6.02 -1.01
C ALA A 137 -12.32 7.17 -0.52
N ASP A 138 -11.74 8.12 0.23
CA ASP A 138 -12.47 9.30 0.74
C ASP A 138 -13.05 10.15 -0.41
N LYS A 139 -12.29 10.35 -1.50
CA LYS A 139 -12.77 11.06 -2.69
C LYS A 139 -13.96 10.38 -3.35
N TRP A 140 -13.94 9.05 -3.45
CA TRP A 140 -15.02 8.29 -4.08
C TRP A 140 -16.29 8.31 -3.24
N ILE A 141 -16.19 8.09 -1.92
CA ILE A 141 -17.33 8.17 -1.01
C ILE A 141 -17.94 9.58 -1.03
N GLY A 142 -17.11 10.63 -0.98
CA GLY A 142 -17.56 12.01 -1.05
C GLY A 142 -18.32 12.32 -2.34
N ARG A 143 -17.84 11.83 -3.50
CA ARG A 143 -18.53 12.00 -4.79
C ARG A 143 -19.87 11.28 -4.86
N VAL A 144 -19.97 10.07 -4.30
CA VAL A 144 -21.25 9.33 -4.24
C VAL A 144 -22.25 10.07 -3.35
N LEU A 145 -21.82 10.57 -2.18
CA LEU A 145 -22.70 11.32 -1.28
C LEU A 145 -23.21 12.63 -1.92
N VAL A 146 -22.33 13.40 -2.56
CA VAL A 146 -22.72 14.64 -3.25
C VAL A 146 -23.65 14.34 -4.43
N GLY A 147 -23.37 13.28 -5.21
CA GLY A 147 -24.23 12.85 -6.32
C GLY A 147 -25.63 12.44 -5.84
N SER A 148 -25.71 11.65 -4.77
CA SER A 148 -26.99 11.23 -4.18
C SER A 148 -27.79 12.40 -3.60
N LEU A 149 -27.13 13.37 -2.96
CA LEU A 149 -27.78 14.58 -2.43
C LEU A 149 -28.30 15.48 -3.56
N LEU A 150 -27.57 15.61 -4.66
CA LEU A 150 -28.03 16.35 -5.85
C LEU A 150 -29.23 15.67 -6.50
N PHE A 151 -29.25 14.34 -6.59
CA PHE A 151 -30.39 13.59 -7.10
C PHE A 151 -31.63 13.75 -6.19
N LEU A 152 -31.47 13.65 -4.88
CA LEU A 152 -32.57 13.85 -3.92
C LEU A 152 -33.09 15.29 -3.94
N GLY A 153 -32.20 16.28 -4.02
CA GLY A 153 -32.56 17.70 -4.15
C GLY A 153 -33.34 18.02 -5.43
N LEU A 154 -32.95 17.42 -6.55
CA LEU A 154 -33.69 17.54 -7.82
C LEU A 154 -35.07 16.87 -7.73
N THR A 155 -35.19 15.68 -7.12
CA THR A 155 -36.51 15.04 -6.95
C THR A 155 -37.43 15.83 -6.02
N ALA A 156 -36.90 16.53 -5.01
CA ALA A 156 -37.69 17.38 -4.14
C ALA A 156 -38.17 18.68 -4.83
N VAL A 157 -37.34 19.28 -5.69
CA VAL A 157 -37.70 20.49 -6.45
C VAL A 157 -38.69 20.20 -7.58
N PHE A 158 -38.62 19.02 -8.21
CA PHE A 158 -39.51 18.64 -9.31
C PHE A 158 -40.71 17.76 -8.90
N GLY A 159 -40.72 17.19 -7.69
CA GLY A 159 -41.80 16.35 -7.17
C GLY A 159 -42.90 17.10 -6.39
N GLY A 160 -42.68 18.37 -6.04
CA GLY A 160 -43.59 19.19 -5.23
C GLY A 160 -44.74 19.89 -5.99
N ARG A 161 -44.98 19.55 -7.27
CA ARG A 161 -46.16 20.01 -8.01
C ARG A 161 -47.06 18.82 -8.38
N ARG A 162 -47.88 18.40 -7.42
CA ARG A 162 -49.17 17.76 -7.66
C ARG A 162 -50.16 18.28 -6.63
#